data_AF-A0A6L4Y7B8-F1
#
_entry.id   AF-A0A6L4Y7B8-F1
#
_cell.length_a   1.000
_cell.length_b   1.000
_cell.length_c   1.000
_cell.angle_alpha   90.00
_cell.angle_beta   90.00
_cell.angle_gamma   90.00
#
_symmetry.space_group_name_H-M   'P 1'
#
loop_
_entity.id
_entity.type
_entity.pdbx_description
1 polymer ?
#
loop_
_entity_poly.entity_id
_entity_poly.type
_entity_poly.pdbx_seq_one_letter_code
_entity_poly.pdbx_strand_id
1 'polypeptide(L)'
;MNPLKIQAITRKEIYHLIRDFRSLYLAFAIPLLLILLFGYALSLDVNNIGTVVVDHDKTDLSRDLIRRLDASSYFNIVAHLKDTKTVTEYLDHNRVKLAVIIPPGWTGNIRANREAPLQVLLDGSDPNFAGISRGYITAFVERYNKQLLLDFLNREGLEKIKPPLEGLVRVWFNENLESRNFI
;
A
#
# COMPACT_ATOMS: atom_id res chain seq x y z
N MET A 1 18.30 -52.15 13.37
CA MET A 1 18.75 -51.58 12.08
C MET A 1 20.26 -51.39 12.13
N ASN A 2 21.04 -51.99 11.23
CA ASN A 2 22.51 -51.96 11.32
C ASN A 2 23.06 -50.65 10.71
N PRO A 3 23.77 -49.80 11.47
CA PRO A 3 24.25 -48.49 11.00
C PRO A 3 25.20 -48.58 9.80
N LEU A 4 25.96 -49.67 9.70
CA LEU A 4 26.87 -49.91 8.56
C LEU A 4 26.11 -50.12 7.25
N LYS A 5 24.95 -50.77 7.31
CA LYS A 5 24.08 -50.94 6.12
C LYS A 5 23.48 -49.61 5.69
N ILE A 6 23.07 -48.77 6.63
CA ILE A 6 22.55 -47.43 6.35
C ILE A 6 23.63 -46.59 5.66
N GLN A 7 24.85 -46.56 6.19
CA GLN A 7 25.96 -45.80 5.60
C GLN A 7 26.30 -46.26 4.17
N ALA A 8 26.31 -47.58 3.93
CA ALA A 8 26.57 -48.14 2.61
C ALA A 8 25.48 -47.75 1.58
N ILE A 9 24.21 -47.78 1.99
CA ILE A 9 23.08 -47.38 1.16
C ILE A 9 23.14 -45.87 0.88
N THR A 10 23.35 -45.05 1.90
CA THR A 10 23.49 -43.59 1.74
C THR A 10 24.60 -43.23 0.77
N ARG A 11 25.79 -43.88 0.88
CA ARG A 11 26.90 -43.63 -0.04
C ARG A 11 26.56 -43.99 -1.48
N LYS A 12 25.84 -45.10 -1.69
CA LYS A 12 25.40 -45.54 -3.02
C LYS A 12 24.43 -44.53 -3.63
N GLU A 13 23.42 -44.10 -2.87
CA GLU A 13 22.42 -43.14 -3.36
C GLU A 13 23.02 -41.76 -3.65
N ILE A 14 23.98 -41.29 -2.83
CA ILE A 14 24.71 -40.04 -3.13
C ILE A 14 25.47 -40.15 -4.45
N TYR A 15 26.15 -41.27 -4.71
CA TYR A 15 26.86 -41.49 -5.97
C TYR A 15 25.90 -41.56 -7.17
N HIS A 16 24.72 -42.18 -6.99
CA HIS A 16 23.69 -42.20 -8.01
C HIS A 16 23.13 -40.80 -8.30
N LEU A 17 22.84 -40.02 -7.26
CA LEU A 17 22.33 -38.65 -7.37
C LEU A 17 23.32 -37.73 -8.08
N ILE A 18 24.61 -37.81 -7.75
CA ILE A 18 25.67 -37.00 -8.39
C ILE A 18 25.84 -37.39 -9.86
N ARG A 19 25.67 -38.67 -10.21
CA ARG A 19 25.84 -39.15 -11.60
C ARG A 19 24.63 -38.85 -12.47
N ASP A 20 23.43 -38.73 -11.89
CA ASP A 20 22.24 -38.26 -12.59
C ASP A 20 22.21 -36.73 -12.66
N PHE A 21 23.06 -36.20 -13.55
CA PHE A 21 23.23 -34.75 -13.75
C PHE A 21 21.92 -34.03 -14.12
N ARG A 22 20.96 -34.72 -14.76
CA ARG A 22 19.67 -34.11 -15.14
C ARG A 22 18.79 -33.90 -13.91
N SER A 23 18.66 -34.93 -13.07
CA SER A 23 17.89 -34.84 -11.83
C SER A 23 18.52 -33.86 -10.85
N LEU A 24 19.85 -33.88 -10.73
CA LEU A 24 20.59 -32.92 -9.91
C LEU A 24 20.39 -31.49 -10.41
N TYR A 25 20.48 -31.25 -11.72
CA TYR A 25 20.23 -29.95 -12.31
C TYR A 25 18.81 -29.46 -12.01
N LEU A 26 17.77 -30.27 -12.23
CA LEU A 26 16.38 -29.88 -11.94
C LEU A 26 16.15 -29.61 -10.45
N ALA A 27 16.77 -30.39 -9.57
CA ALA A 27 16.65 -30.22 -8.11
C ALA A 27 17.18 -28.87 -7.62
N PHE A 28 18.16 -28.27 -8.30
CA PHE A 28 18.67 -26.93 -7.95
C PHE A 28 18.12 -25.82 -8.84
N ALA A 29 17.95 -26.06 -10.14
CA ALA A 29 17.52 -25.07 -11.11
C ALA A 29 16.08 -24.60 -10.84
N ILE A 30 15.17 -25.51 -10.47
CA ILE A 30 13.78 -25.14 -10.16
C ILE A 30 13.72 -24.22 -8.93
N PRO A 31 14.28 -24.59 -7.75
CA PRO A 31 14.30 -23.69 -6.61
C PRO A 31 15.03 -22.37 -6.88
N LEU A 32 16.14 -22.40 -7.62
CA LEU A 32 16.89 -21.18 -7.94
C LEU A 32 16.09 -20.23 -8.84
N LEU A 33 15.40 -20.77 -9.86
CA LEU A 33 14.52 -20.00 -10.73
C LEU A 33 13.35 -19.43 -9.93
N LEU A 34 12.76 -20.21 -9.02
CA LEU A 34 11.71 -19.72 -8.12
C LEU A 34 12.21 -18.60 -7.21
N ILE A 35 13.40 -18.72 -6.61
CA ILE A 35 14.02 -17.66 -5.80
C ILE A 35 14.26 -16.41 -6.64
N LEU A 36 14.75 -16.55 -7.88
CA LEU A 36 15.00 -15.40 -8.75
C LEU A 36 13.70 -14.75 -9.22
N LEU A 37 12.68 -15.56 -9.56
CA LEU A 37 11.36 -15.10 -9.94
C LEU A 37 10.68 -14.37 -8.78
N PHE A 38 10.64 -14.96 -7.59
CA PHE A 38 10.03 -14.34 -6.41
C PHE A 38 10.87 -13.19 -5.86
N GLY A 39 12.20 -13.29 -5.87
CA GLY A 39 13.09 -12.20 -5.44
C GLY A 39 13.01 -10.97 -6.33
N TYR A 40 12.71 -11.15 -7.62
CA TYR A 40 12.46 -10.05 -8.54
C TYR A 40 10.98 -9.60 -8.56
N ALA A 41 10.03 -10.53 -8.42
CA ALA A 41 8.60 -10.24 -8.50
C ALA A 41 7.98 -9.75 -7.18
N LEU A 42 8.53 -10.10 -6.01
CA LEU A 42 8.19 -9.47 -4.74
C LEU A 42 8.88 -8.11 -4.64
N SER A 43 8.40 -7.13 -5.38
CA SER A 43 8.49 -5.75 -4.90
C SER A 43 7.25 -5.49 -4.05
N LEU A 44 7.44 -5.34 -2.74
CA LEU A 44 6.35 -4.99 -1.81
C LEU A 44 6.15 -3.47 -1.73
N ASP A 45 7.01 -2.69 -2.39
CA ASP A 45 6.89 -1.23 -2.43
C ASP A 45 5.75 -0.80 -3.36
N VAL A 46 4.60 -0.55 -2.74
CA VAL A 46 3.45 0.04 -3.41
C VAL A 46 3.67 1.55 -3.56
N ASN A 47 4.41 1.93 -4.60
CA ASN A 47 4.55 3.33 -5.00
C ASN A 47 3.63 3.62 -6.20
N ASN A 48 3.18 4.87 -6.34
CA ASN A 48 2.44 5.33 -7.52
C ASN A 48 1.09 4.61 -7.73
N ILE A 49 0.28 4.48 -6.67
CA ILE A 49 -1.07 3.91 -6.73
C ILE A 49 -1.93 4.74 -7.67
N GLY A 50 -2.22 4.19 -8.85
CA GLY A 50 -3.14 4.80 -9.81
C GLY A 50 -4.48 5.07 -9.15
N THR A 51 -4.84 6.35 -9.09
CA THR A 51 -6.01 6.86 -8.36
C THR A 51 -6.89 7.69 -9.28
N VAL A 52 -8.21 7.53 -9.19
CA VAL A 52 -9.17 8.49 -9.75
C VAL A 52 -9.90 9.25 -8.65
N VAL A 53 -10.34 10.46 -8.97
CA VAL A 53 -11.11 11.29 -8.04
C VAL A 53 -12.44 11.71 -8.66
N VAL A 54 -13.51 11.59 -7.88
CA VAL A 54 -14.82 12.22 -8.17
C VAL A 54 -15.07 13.30 -7.14
N ASP A 55 -15.07 14.55 -7.57
CA ASP A 55 -15.37 15.70 -6.70
C ASP A 55 -16.76 16.26 -7.02
N HIS A 56 -17.75 15.91 -6.19
CA HIS A 56 -19.10 16.47 -6.27
C HIS A 56 -19.24 17.80 -5.50
N ASP A 57 -18.32 18.09 -4.58
CA ASP A 57 -18.36 19.30 -3.74
C ASP A 57 -17.77 20.51 -4.48
N LYS A 58 -16.67 20.31 -5.22
CA LYS A 58 -16.02 21.29 -6.11
C LYS A 58 -15.60 22.60 -5.44
N THR A 59 -15.35 22.58 -4.15
CA THR A 59 -14.96 23.75 -3.34
C THR A 59 -13.45 23.83 -3.12
N ASP A 60 -13.00 24.88 -2.42
CA ASP A 60 -11.57 25.08 -2.12
C ASP A 60 -11.00 23.97 -1.22
N LEU A 61 -11.80 23.47 -0.27
CA LEU A 61 -11.37 22.46 0.69
C LEU A 61 -11.31 21.07 0.04
N SER A 62 -12.28 20.73 -0.82
CA SER A 62 -12.24 19.48 -1.61
C SER A 62 -11.02 19.48 -2.53
N ARG A 63 -10.76 20.60 -3.22
CA ARG A 63 -9.55 20.76 -4.05
C ARG A 63 -8.26 20.70 -3.24
N ASP A 64 -8.25 21.19 -2.00
CA ASP A 64 -7.08 21.11 -1.13
C ASP A 64 -6.75 19.67 -0.73
N LEU A 65 -7.76 18.88 -0.34
CA LEU A 65 -7.60 17.45 -0.08
C LEU A 65 -6.99 16.76 -1.31
N ILE A 66 -7.53 17.03 -2.50
CA ILE A 66 -7.07 16.41 -3.74
C ILE A 66 -5.63 16.79 -4.07
N ARG A 67 -5.28 18.09 -3.96
CA ARG A 67 -3.89 18.55 -4.17
C ARG A 67 -2.91 17.88 -3.21
N ARG A 68 -3.27 17.72 -1.94
CA ARG A 68 -2.41 17.04 -0.96
C ARG A 68 -2.28 15.56 -1.23
N LEU A 69 -3.33 14.93 -1.73
CA LEU A 69 -3.32 13.53 -2.14
C LEU A 69 -2.34 13.33 -3.32
N ASP A 70 -2.43 14.19 -4.34
CA ASP A 70 -1.56 14.17 -5.52
C ASP A 70 -0.10 14.52 -5.21
N ALA A 71 0.13 15.40 -4.22
CA ALA A 71 1.47 15.76 -3.76
C ALA A 71 2.15 14.65 -2.92
N SER A 72 1.42 13.58 -2.56
CA SER A 72 2.00 12.45 -1.85
C SER A 72 2.75 11.53 -2.82
N SER A 73 3.82 10.87 -2.36
CA SER A 73 4.57 9.92 -3.19
C SER A 73 3.83 8.59 -3.44
N TYR A 74 2.74 8.34 -2.72
CA TYR A 74 2.04 7.06 -2.74
C TYR A 74 0.91 7.02 -3.78
N PHE A 75 0.27 8.15 -4.05
CA PHE A 75 -0.89 8.23 -4.93
C PHE A 75 -0.54 9.01 -6.19
N ASN A 76 -1.10 8.58 -7.31
CA ASN A 76 -0.98 9.27 -8.58
C ASN A 76 -2.36 9.46 -9.19
N ILE A 77 -2.81 10.71 -9.28
CA ILE A 77 -4.15 11.01 -9.77
C ILE A 77 -4.14 10.96 -11.30
N VAL A 78 -4.66 9.87 -11.85
CA VAL A 78 -4.67 9.62 -13.30
C VAL A 78 -5.79 10.41 -13.98
N ALA A 79 -6.93 10.58 -13.30
CA ALA A 79 -8.06 11.31 -13.85
C ALA A 79 -9.01 11.85 -12.78
N HIS A 80 -9.65 12.97 -13.11
CA HIS A 80 -10.84 13.46 -12.42
C HIS A 80 -12.09 13.02 -13.20
N LEU A 81 -12.91 12.19 -12.58
CA LEU A 81 -14.14 11.68 -13.19
C LEU A 81 -15.32 12.57 -12.79
N LYS A 82 -16.33 12.64 -13.66
CA LYS A 82 -17.52 13.46 -13.44
C LYS A 82 -18.55 12.78 -12.53
N ASP A 83 -18.56 11.46 -12.53
CA ASP A 83 -19.59 10.65 -11.91
C ASP A 83 -19.01 9.38 -11.28
N THR A 84 -19.71 8.90 -10.25
CA THR A 84 -19.32 7.71 -9.50
C THR A 84 -19.55 6.42 -10.29
N LYS A 85 -20.39 6.40 -11.34
CA LYS A 85 -20.65 5.18 -12.12
C LYS A 85 -19.43 4.81 -12.97
N THR A 86 -18.78 5.82 -13.56
CA THR A 86 -17.55 5.63 -14.33
C THR A 86 -16.37 5.13 -13.46
N VAL A 87 -16.40 5.34 -12.14
CA VAL A 87 -15.37 4.83 -11.23
C VAL A 87 -15.25 3.30 -11.30
N THR A 88 -16.38 2.59 -11.32
CA THR A 88 -16.39 1.13 -11.35
C THR A 88 -15.76 0.62 -12.64
N GLU A 89 -16.01 1.27 -13.79
CA GLU A 89 -15.36 0.90 -15.05
C GLU A 89 -13.83 1.01 -14.97
N TYR A 90 -13.31 2.06 -14.33
CA TYR A 90 -11.86 2.25 -14.18
C TYR A 90 -11.23 1.21 -13.26
N LEU A 91 -11.92 0.80 -12.20
CA LEU A 91 -11.48 -0.26 -11.30
C LEU A 91 -11.56 -1.63 -11.99
N ASP A 92 -12.68 -1.96 -12.62
CA ASP A 92 -12.94 -3.25 -13.26
C ASP A 92 -11.98 -3.53 -14.43
N HIS A 93 -11.64 -2.49 -15.21
CA HIS A 93 -10.67 -2.60 -16.30
C HIS A 93 -9.21 -2.45 -15.84
N ASN A 94 -8.96 -2.49 -14.53
CA ASN A 94 -7.63 -2.39 -13.94
C ASN A 94 -6.85 -1.14 -14.38
N ARG A 95 -7.56 -0.04 -14.71
CA ARG A 95 -6.94 1.23 -15.12
C ARG A 95 -6.40 1.99 -13.91
N VAL A 96 -7.03 1.81 -12.76
CA VAL A 96 -6.63 2.36 -11.46
C VAL A 96 -6.91 1.33 -10.37
N LYS A 97 -6.30 1.52 -9.20
CA LYS A 97 -6.45 0.64 -8.04
C LYS A 97 -7.21 1.28 -6.90
N LEU A 98 -7.39 2.60 -6.95
CA LEU A 98 -8.05 3.38 -5.91
C LEU A 98 -8.93 4.45 -6.53
N ALA A 99 -10.06 4.72 -5.89
CA ALA A 99 -10.93 5.84 -6.22
C ALA A 99 -11.35 6.60 -4.97
N VAL A 100 -11.29 7.93 -5.02
CA VAL A 100 -11.73 8.82 -3.94
C VAL A 100 -12.96 9.58 -4.42
N ILE A 101 -14.04 9.52 -3.64
CA ILE A 101 -15.32 10.16 -3.94
C ILE A 101 -15.66 11.12 -2.83
N ILE A 102 -15.71 12.41 -3.18
CA ILE A 102 -16.09 13.50 -2.29
C ILE A 102 -17.57 13.82 -2.54
N PRO A 103 -18.47 13.62 -1.56
CA PRO A 103 -19.89 13.84 -1.74
C PRO A 103 -20.23 15.33 -1.81
N PRO A 104 -21.42 15.71 -2.34
CA PRO A 104 -21.85 17.10 -2.34
C PRO A 104 -22.04 17.63 -0.92
N GLY A 105 -21.65 18.89 -0.67
CA GLY A 105 -21.81 19.55 0.63
C GLY A 105 -20.77 19.12 1.67
N TRP A 106 -19.76 18.34 1.28
CA TRP A 106 -18.68 17.86 2.15
C TRP A 106 -17.98 19.01 2.89
N THR A 107 -17.64 20.08 2.18
CA THR A 107 -17.00 21.26 2.79
C THR A 107 -17.94 22.03 3.69
N GLY A 108 -19.23 22.07 3.35
CA GLY A 108 -20.25 22.64 4.20
C GLY A 108 -20.33 21.92 5.54
N ASN A 109 -20.32 20.59 5.52
CA ASN A 109 -20.33 19.75 6.72
C ASN A 109 -19.09 19.98 7.58
N ILE A 110 -17.89 19.99 6.99
CA ILE A 110 -16.64 20.25 7.72
C ILE A 110 -16.67 21.63 8.38
N ARG A 111 -17.06 22.67 7.63
CA ARG A 111 -17.14 24.04 8.17
C ARG A 111 -18.22 24.21 9.24
N ALA A 112 -19.27 23.40 9.19
CA ALA A 112 -20.33 23.37 10.19
C ALA A 112 -20.01 22.45 11.38
N ASN A 113 -18.79 21.91 11.48
CA ASN A 113 -18.37 20.93 12.49
C ASN A 113 -19.29 19.69 12.55
N ARG A 114 -19.76 19.24 11.39
CA ARG A 114 -20.54 18.02 11.21
C ARG A 114 -19.70 16.95 10.56
N GLU A 115 -20.12 15.71 10.73
CA GLU A 115 -19.49 14.58 10.05
C GLU A 115 -19.58 14.75 8.53
N ALA A 116 -18.43 14.58 7.86
CA ALA A 116 -18.28 14.79 6.43
C ALA A 116 -17.70 13.51 5.81
N PRO A 117 -18.55 12.60 5.29
CA PRO A 117 -18.08 11.31 4.81
C PRO A 117 -17.19 11.49 3.58
N LEU A 118 -16.08 10.76 3.55
CA LEU A 118 -15.22 10.61 2.37
C LEU A 118 -15.26 9.14 1.99
N GLN A 119 -15.63 8.83 0.75
CA GLN A 119 -15.65 7.44 0.29
C GLN A 119 -14.36 7.12 -0.46
N VAL A 120 -13.73 6.00 -0.10
CA VAL A 120 -12.58 5.46 -0.80
C VAL A 120 -12.93 4.04 -1.23
N LEU A 121 -12.77 3.75 -2.52
CA LEU A 121 -12.91 2.41 -3.09
C LEU A 121 -11.53 1.90 -3.49
N LEU A 122 -11.21 0.67 -3.12
CA LEU A 122 -9.95 0.02 -3.48
C LEU A 122 -10.24 -1.30 -4.22
N ASP A 123 -9.44 -1.59 -5.23
CA ASP A 123 -9.40 -2.91 -5.86
C ASP A 123 -8.81 -3.94 -4.87
N GLY A 124 -9.64 -4.90 -4.46
CA GLY A 124 -9.30 -5.96 -3.50
C GLY A 124 -8.77 -7.25 -4.13
N SER A 125 -8.53 -7.29 -5.45
CA SER A 125 -8.11 -8.50 -6.16
C SER A 125 -6.74 -9.03 -5.70
N ASP A 126 -5.86 -8.15 -5.24
CA ASP A 126 -4.63 -8.48 -4.53
C ASP A 126 -4.76 -8.03 -3.05
N PRO A 127 -4.92 -8.96 -2.10
CA PRO A 127 -5.08 -8.63 -0.68
C PRO A 127 -3.89 -7.90 -0.06
N ASN A 128 -2.66 -8.17 -0.51
CA ASN A 128 -1.46 -7.51 0.02
C ASN A 128 -1.42 -6.06 -0.47
N PHE A 129 -1.59 -5.85 -1.77
CA PHE A 129 -1.65 -4.51 -2.36
C PHE A 129 -2.79 -3.67 -1.75
N ALA A 130 -3.99 -4.25 -1.63
CA ALA A 130 -5.15 -3.59 -1.04
C ALA A 130 -4.93 -3.26 0.44
N GLY A 131 -4.28 -4.17 1.19
CA GLY A 131 -3.92 -3.95 2.59
C GLY A 131 -2.96 -2.79 2.79
N ILE A 132 -1.89 -2.74 2.00
CA ILE A 132 -0.89 -1.65 2.04
C ILE A 132 -1.53 -0.32 1.61
N SER A 133 -2.26 -0.32 0.50
CA SER A 133 -2.96 0.87 -0.03
C SER A 133 -3.98 1.43 0.98
N ARG A 134 -4.73 0.55 1.66
CA ARG A 134 -5.64 0.94 2.75
C ARG A 134 -4.88 1.61 3.88
N GLY A 135 -3.73 1.05 4.28
CA GLY A 135 -2.87 1.66 5.30
C GLY A 135 -2.43 3.09 4.94
N TYR A 136 -1.98 3.29 3.70
CA TYR A 136 -1.55 4.61 3.23
C TYR A 136 -2.69 5.62 3.18
N ILE A 137 -3.87 5.25 2.67
CA ILE A 137 -4.99 6.20 2.59
C ILE A 137 -5.55 6.52 3.98
N THR A 138 -5.60 5.55 4.90
CA THR A 138 -5.99 5.80 6.30
C THR A 138 -5.02 6.77 6.96
N ALA A 139 -3.70 6.55 6.85
CA ALA A 139 -2.70 7.45 7.41
C ALA A 139 -2.76 8.86 6.80
N PHE A 140 -3.07 8.96 5.50
CA PHE A 140 -3.30 10.24 4.83
C PHE A 140 -4.53 10.97 5.41
N VAL A 141 -5.67 10.28 5.53
CA VAL A 141 -6.91 10.84 6.08
C VAL A 141 -6.74 11.27 7.54
N GLU A 142 -6.09 10.47 8.37
CA GLU A 142 -5.78 10.82 9.77
C GLU A 142 -4.94 12.09 9.86
N ARG A 143 -3.91 12.21 9.02
CA ARG A 143 -3.06 13.41 8.95
C ARG A 143 -3.86 14.65 8.53
N TYR A 144 -4.74 14.50 7.55
CA TYR A 144 -5.60 15.59 7.09
C TYR A 144 -6.61 16.01 8.17
N ASN A 145 -7.25 15.05 8.85
CA ASN A 145 -8.15 15.31 9.96
C ASN A 145 -7.44 16.04 11.12
N LYS A 146 -6.21 15.66 11.45
CA LYS A 146 -5.41 16.36 12.45
C LYS A 146 -5.15 17.82 12.05
N GLN A 147 -4.91 18.11 10.77
CA GLN A 147 -4.74 19.47 10.29
C GLN A 147 -6.05 20.27 10.39
N LEU A 148 -7.18 19.70 9.97
CA LEU A 148 -8.50 20.33 10.12
C LEU A 148 -8.81 20.66 11.57
N LEU A 149 -8.50 19.75 12.51
CA LEU A 149 -8.68 19.98 13.94
C LEU A 149 -7.82 21.15 14.45
N LEU A 150 -6.54 21.20 14.05
CA LEU A 150 -5.65 22.30 14.45
C LEU A 150 -6.13 23.65 13.89
N ASP A 151 -6.61 23.67 12.64
CA ASP A 151 -7.16 24.88 12.02
C ASP A 151 -8.44 25.34 12.70
N PHE A 152 -9.31 24.40 13.12
CA PHE A 152 -10.49 24.69 13.91
C PHE A 152 -10.13 25.33 15.26
N LEU A 153 -9.23 24.72 16.03
CA LEU A 153 -8.80 25.25 17.33
C LEU A 153 -8.19 26.66 17.20
N ASN A 154 -7.38 26.89 16.17
CA ASN A 154 -6.79 28.21 15.92
C ASN A 154 -7.84 29.28 15.61
N ARG A 155 -8.92 28.93 14.90
CA ARG A 155 -10.01 29.87 14.57
C ARG A 155 -10.87 30.22 15.78
N GLU A 156 -11.10 29.25 16.67
CA GLU A 156 -11.85 29.45 17.92
C GLU A 156 -11.00 30.13 19.02
N GLY A 157 -9.72 30.43 18.75
CA GLY A 157 -8.82 31.03 19.73
C GLY A 157 -8.47 30.11 20.91
N LEU A 158 -8.71 28.81 20.75
CA LEU A 158 -8.37 27.80 21.76
C LEU A 158 -6.88 27.49 21.72
N GLU A 159 -6.28 27.20 22.88
CA GLU A 159 -4.88 26.79 22.91
C GLU A 159 -4.64 25.55 22.05
N LYS A 160 -3.56 25.59 21.25
CA LYS A 160 -3.12 24.43 20.47
C LYS A 160 -2.88 23.26 21.42
N ILE A 161 -3.63 22.18 21.23
CA ILE A 161 -3.38 20.92 21.93
C ILE A 161 -1.94 20.50 21.60
N LYS A 162 -1.06 20.56 22.60
CA LYS A 162 0.28 19.98 22.51
C LYS A 162 0.13 18.49 22.78
N PRO A 163 0.35 17.60 21.80
CA PRO A 163 0.30 16.17 22.04
C PRO A 163 1.30 15.83 23.16
N PRO A 164 0.88 15.14 24.23
CA PRO A 164 1.75 14.89 25.38
C PRO A 164 2.84 13.85 25.10
N LEU A 165 2.72 13.13 23.99
CA LEU A 165 3.63 12.08 23.57
C LEU A 165 4.39 12.52 22.31
N GLU A 166 5.72 12.53 22.41
CA GLU A 166 6.61 12.60 21.26
C GLU A 166 7.05 11.18 20.91
N GLY A 167 6.52 10.65 19.81
CA GLY A 167 6.87 9.32 19.33
C GLY A 167 8.26 9.32 18.69
N LEU A 168 9.28 8.89 19.44
CA LEU A 168 10.63 8.67 18.91
C LEU A 168 10.72 7.29 18.24
N VAL A 169 10.02 7.13 17.12
CA VAL A 169 10.07 5.90 16.33
C VAL A 169 11.35 5.91 15.50
N ARG A 170 12.26 4.99 15.78
CA ARG A 170 13.50 4.80 15.01
C ARG A 170 13.48 3.45 14.31
N VAL A 171 13.79 3.47 13.03
CA VAL A 171 14.02 2.26 12.24
C VAL A 171 15.52 1.94 12.36
N TRP A 172 15.86 0.86 13.06
CA TRP A 172 17.27 0.53 13.37
C TRP A 172 18.05 0.08 12.12
N PHE A 173 17.42 -0.67 11.23
CA PHE A 173 18.00 -1.15 9.97
C PHE A 173 17.02 -0.86 8.82
N ASN A 174 17.52 -0.34 7.69
CA ASN A 174 16.75 0.12 6.53
C ASN A 174 15.96 1.43 6.75
N GLU A 175 16.68 2.54 7.00
CA GLU A 175 16.09 3.88 7.22
C GLU A 175 15.19 4.36 6.07
N ASN A 176 15.47 3.93 4.83
CA ASN A 176 14.70 4.29 3.64
C ASN A 176 13.45 3.43 3.45
N LEU A 177 13.24 2.41 4.29
CA LEU A 177 12.11 1.47 4.22
C LEU A 177 11.92 0.79 2.85
N GLU A 178 12.97 0.67 2.04
CA GLU A 178 12.88 0.03 0.73
C GLU A 178 12.73 -1.49 0.90
N SER A 179 11.66 -2.05 0.35
CA SER A 179 11.37 -3.49 0.40
C SER A 179 12.50 -4.36 -0.17
N ARG A 180 13.24 -3.83 -1.16
CA ARG A 180 14.35 -4.52 -1.82
C ARG A 180 15.52 -4.87 -0.89
N ASN A 181 15.66 -4.17 0.25
CA ASN A 181 16.74 -4.38 1.21
C ASN A 181 16.39 -5.37 2.33
N PHE A 182 15.20 -6.00 2.30
CA PHE A 182 14.75 -6.96 3.31
C PHE A 182 15.11 -8.42 3.01
N ILE A 183 15.58 -8.73 1.80
CA ILE A 183 15.89 -10.10 1.34
C ILE A 183 17.40 -10.31 1.27
#